data_AF-A0A6I4ZII5-F1
#
_entry.id   AF-A0A6I4ZII5-F1
#
_cell.length_a   1.000
_cell.length_b   1.000
_cell.length_c   1.000
_cell.angle_alpha   90.00
_cell.angle_beta   90.00
_cell.angle_gamma   90.00
#
_symmetry.space_group_name_H-M   'P 1'
#
loop_
_entity.id
_entity.type
_entity.pdbx_description
1 polymer ?
#
loop_
_entity_poly.entity_id
_entity_poly.type
_entity_poly.pdbx_seq_one_letter_code
_entity_poly.pdbx_strand_id
1 'polypeptide(L)'
;MQEEPKTDDEFKDLTFEQALEQLEETVRAMEAGELSLQETTALFERGMRLANYCGDVLSKAELKITQIQTAYGESPESADAEPF
;
A
#
# COMPACT_ATOMS: atom_id res chain seq x y z
N MET A 1 -10.12 -20.11 -11.59
CA MET A 1 -9.01 -19.15 -11.43
C MET A 1 -9.50 -17.87 -12.05
N GLN A 2 -10.12 -17.00 -11.25
CA GLN A 2 -10.63 -15.72 -11.75
C GLN A 2 -9.40 -14.82 -11.90
N GLU A 3 -9.08 -14.44 -13.14
CA GLU A 3 -8.06 -13.42 -13.43
C GLU A 3 -8.50 -12.12 -12.74
N GLU A 4 -7.76 -11.74 -11.70
CA GLU A 4 -7.86 -10.41 -11.12
C GLU A 4 -7.47 -9.40 -12.20
N PRO A 5 -8.29 -8.38 -12.49
CA PRO A 5 -7.95 -7.40 -13.50
C PRO A 5 -6.64 -6.71 -13.10
N LYS A 6 -5.67 -6.78 -14.01
CA LYS A 6 -4.33 -6.19 -13.92
C LYS A 6 -4.45 -4.66 -13.87
N THR A 7 -4.76 -4.13 -12.69
CA THR A 7 -5.07 -2.70 -12.46
C THR A 7 -3.82 -1.93 -12.05
N ASP A 8 -2.69 -2.29 -12.65
CA ASP A 8 -1.36 -2.01 -12.13
C ASP A 8 -0.64 -0.86 -12.85
N ASP A 9 -1.26 -0.26 -13.88
CA ASP A 9 -0.62 0.73 -14.75
C ASP A 9 -0.99 2.18 -14.40
N GLU A 10 -2.23 2.44 -13.98
CA GLU A 10 -2.73 3.81 -13.73
C GLU A 10 -2.04 4.52 -12.55
N PHE A 11 -1.62 3.76 -11.54
CA PHE A 11 -1.03 4.31 -10.30
C PHE A 11 0.46 4.04 -10.17
N LYS A 12 1.07 3.37 -11.16
CA LYS A 12 2.43 2.83 -11.06
C LYS A 12 3.50 3.90 -10.90
N ASP A 13 3.26 5.07 -11.50
CA ASP A 13 4.17 6.22 -11.48
C ASP A 13 3.88 7.20 -10.33
N LEU A 14 2.84 6.95 -9.52
CA LEU A 14 2.52 7.81 -8.38
C LEU A 14 3.46 7.54 -7.20
N THR A 15 3.77 8.58 -6.43
CA THR A 15 4.32 8.39 -5.08
C THR A 15 3.22 7.95 -4.11
N PHE A 16 3.63 7.44 -2.94
CA PHE A 16 2.68 7.12 -1.87
C PHE A 16 1.82 8.34 -1.50
N GLU A 17 2.43 9.51 -1.29
CA GLU A 17 1.69 10.73 -0.95
C GLU A 17 0.69 11.13 -2.03
N GLN A 18 1.05 11.00 -3.31
CA GLN A 18 0.15 11.32 -4.43
C GLN A 18 -1.03 10.35 -4.50
N ALA A 19 -0.80 9.05 -4.32
CA ALA A 19 -1.87 8.06 -4.30
C ALA A 19 -2.81 8.27 -3.11
N LEU A 20 -2.26 8.63 -1.95
CA LEU A 20 -3.04 8.94 -0.75
C LEU A 20 -3.89 10.20 -0.95
N GLU A 21 -3.33 11.27 -1.52
CA GLU A 21 -4.08 12.50 -1.84
C GLU A 21 -5.27 12.21 -2.76
N GLN A 22 -5.07 11.45 -3.83
CA GLN A 22 -6.15 11.05 -4.74
C GLN A 22 -7.23 10.19 -4.05
N LEU A 23 -6.83 9.34 -3.09
CA LEU A 23 -7.77 8.56 -2.30
C LEU A 23 -8.64 9.46 -1.42
N GLU A 24 -8.03 10.44 -0.74
CA GLU A 24 -8.74 11.41 0.07
C GLU A 24 -9.70 12.28 -0.76
N GLU A 25 -9.28 12.68 -1.97
CA GLU A 25 -10.16 13.39 -2.91
C GLU A 25 -11.35 12.53 -3.34
N THR A 26 -11.09 11.25 -3.63
CA THR A 26 -12.15 10.29 -3.99
C THR A 26 -13.17 10.13 -2.86
N VAL A 27 -12.71 9.99 -1.62
CA VAL A 27 -13.59 9.90 -0.44
C VAL A 27 -14.37 11.20 -0.25
N ARG A 28 -13.71 12.35 -0.33
CA ARG A 28 -14.37 13.67 -0.23
C ARG A 28 -15.46 13.85 -1.27
N ALA A 29 -15.23 13.42 -2.51
CA ALA A 29 -16.23 13.48 -3.57
C ALA A 29 -17.46 12.60 -3.24
N MET A 30 -17.23 11.39 -2.71
CA MET A 30 -18.30 10.49 -2.28
C MET A 30 -19.11 11.06 -1.10
N GLU A 31 -18.44 11.71 -0.14
CA GLU A 31 -19.08 12.30 1.05
C GLU A 31 -19.89 13.57 0.73
N ALA A 32 -19.54 14.30 -0.33
CA ALA A 32 -20.28 15.48 -0.76
C ALA A 32 -21.73 15.16 -1.16
N GLY A 33 -22.00 13.92 -1.60
CA GLY A 33 -23.37 13.45 -1.85
C GLY A 33 -24.05 14.03 -3.09
N GLU A 34 -23.32 14.76 -3.94
CA GLU A 34 -23.84 15.39 -5.17
C GLU A 34 -23.78 14.46 -6.40
N LEU A 35 -23.29 13.23 -6.23
CA LEU A 35 -23.00 12.28 -7.29
C LEU A 35 -24.16 11.32 -7.54
N SER A 36 -24.35 10.92 -8.80
CA SER A 36 -25.26 9.84 -9.15
C SER A 36 -24.77 8.50 -8.62
N LEU A 37 -25.67 7.51 -8.50
CA LEU A 37 -25.32 6.15 -8.09
C LEU A 37 -24.18 5.54 -8.94
N GLN A 38 -24.21 5.81 -10.25
CA GLN A 38 -23.21 5.30 -11.18
C GLN A 38 -21.83 5.95 -10.94
N GLU A 39 -21.80 7.26 -10.70
CA GLU A 39 -20.56 8.00 -10.38
C GLU A 39 -19.99 7.58 -9.03
N THR A 40 -20.84 7.44 -8.01
CA THR A 40 -20.44 6.94 -6.68
C THR A 40 -19.88 5.53 -6.76
N THR A 41 -20.44 4.67 -7.61
CA THR A 41 -19.92 3.30 -7.82
C THR A 41 -18.55 3.33 -8.48
N ALA A 42 -18.36 4.17 -9.51
CA ALA A 42 -17.06 4.32 -10.17
C ALA A 42 -15.98 4.89 -9.23
N LEU A 43 -16.33 5.88 -8.41
CA LEU A 43 -15.42 6.43 -7.40
C LEU A 43 -15.10 5.42 -6.31
N PHE A 44 -16.05 4.59 -5.89
CA PHE A 44 -15.79 3.51 -4.94
C PHE A 44 -14.79 2.50 -5.50
N GLU A 45 -14.95 2.06 -6.75
CA GLU A 45 -14.00 1.15 -7.40
C GLU A 45 -12.60 1.77 -7.51
N ARG A 46 -12.51 3.05 -7.88
CA ARG A 46 -11.25 3.79 -7.91
C ARG A 46 -10.62 3.88 -6.52
N GLY A 47 -11.39 4.23 -5.50
CA GLY A 47 -10.93 4.34 -4.13
C GLY A 47 -10.39 3.00 -3.60
N MET A 48 -11.07 1.89 -3.90
CA MET A 48 -10.59 0.54 -3.55
C MET A 48 -9.24 0.22 -4.20
N ARG A 49 -9.04 0.61 -5.46
CA ARG A 49 -7.77 0.39 -6.17
C ARG A 49 -6.63 1.25 -5.59
N LEU A 50 -6.91 2.52 -5.31
CA LEU A 50 -5.95 3.43 -4.66
C LEU A 50 -5.57 2.92 -3.27
N ALA A 51 -6.54 2.46 -2.47
CA ALA A 51 -6.29 1.88 -1.15
C ALA A 51 -5.40 0.63 -1.24
N ASN A 52 -5.66 -0.25 -2.22
CA ASN A 52 -4.82 -1.43 -2.45
C ASN A 52 -3.38 -1.04 -2.84
N TYR A 53 -3.23 -0.09 -3.77
CA TYR A 53 -1.93 0.43 -4.17
C TYR A 53 -1.14 1.00 -2.98
N CYS A 54 -1.79 1.84 -2.16
CA CYS A 54 -1.17 2.37 -0.94
C CYS A 54 -0.73 1.26 0.02
N GLY A 55 -1.55 0.22 0.19
CA GLY A 55 -1.22 -0.97 0.97
C GLY A 55 0.03 -1.68 0.44
N ASP A 56 0.10 -1.93 -0.87
CA ASP A 56 1.24 -2.57 -1.52
C ASP A 56 2.55 -1.77 -1.34
N VAL A 57 2.47 -0.43 -1.45
CA VAL A 57 3.63 0.44 -1.25
C VAL A 57 4.13 0.35 0.19
N LEU A 58 3.23 0.38 1.18
CA LEU A 58 3.57 0.23 2.59
C LEU A 58 4.16 -1.16 2.90
N SER A 59 3.57 -2.23 2.38
CA SER A 59 4.10 -3.59 2.55
C SER A 59 5.50 -3.75 1.97
N LYS A 60 5.77 -3.16 0.81
CA LYS A 60 7.12 -3.15 0.22
C LYS A 60 8.12 -2.37 1.09
N ALA A 61 7.70 -1.25 1.66
CA ALA A 61 8.54 -0.46 2.57
C ALA A 61 8.85 -1.23 3.87
N GLU A 62 7.84 -1.86 4.48
CA GLU A 62 8.00 -2.69 5.68
C GLU A 62 8.93 -3.88 5.44
N LEU A 63 8.76 -4.58 4.31
CA LEU A 63 9.63 -5.68 3.93
C LEU A 63 11.10 -5.23 3.79
N LYS A 64 11.33 -4.06 3.16
CA LYS A 64 12.67 -3.50 3.02
C LYS A 64 13.29 -3.14 4.36
N ILE A 65 12.52 -2.55 5.28
CA ILE A 65 12.99 -2.24 6.64
C ILE A 65 13.35 -3.54 7.36
N THR A 66 12.50 -4.56 7.28
CA THR A 66 12.72 -5.87 7.90
C THR A 66 14.02 -6.52 7.39
N GLN A 67 14.23 -6.52 6.06
CA GLN A 67 15.47 -7.06 5.46
C GLN A 67 16.72 -6.33 5.95
N ILE A 68 16.65 -5.00 6.07
CA ILE A 68 17.76 -4.21 6.62
C ILE A 68 17.99 -4.60 8.09
N GLN A 69 16.94 -4.69 8.91
CA GLN A 69 17.09 -5.09 10.32
C GLN A 69 17.69 -6.50 10.47
N THR A 70 17.30 -7.47 9.64
CA THR A 70 17.92 -8.80 9.65
C THR A 70 19.39 -8.73 9.25
N ALA A 71 19.72 -8.02 8.16
CA ALA A 71 21.09 -7.88 7.68
C ALA A 71 22.03 -7.16 8.67
N TYR A 72 21.50 -6.25 9.49
CA TYR A 72 22.28 -5.54 10.52
C TYR A 72 22.17 -6.17 11.92
N GLY A 73 21.15 -7.00 12.17
CA GLY A 73 20.91 -7.70 13.44
C GLY A 73 21.69 -9.03 13.55
N GLU A 74 22.17 -9.58 12.43
CA GLU A 74 23.20 -10.62 12.40
C GLU A 74 24.60 -10.03 12.68
N SER A 75 24.78 -9.44 13.85
CA SER A 75 26.11 -9.37 14.45
C SER A 75 26.31 -10.69 15.20
N PRO A 76 27.32 -11.52 14.89
CA PRO A 76 27.62 -12.75 15.61
C PRO A 76 28.27 -12.42 16.97
N GLU A 77 27.53 -11.76 17.87
CA GLU A 77 27.93 -11.51 19.25
C GLU A 77 26.89 -12.10 20.18
N SER A 78 26.91 -13.43 20.31
CA SER A 78 26.50 -14.19 21.51
C SER A 78 26.44 -15.70 21.24
N ALA A 79 27.45 -16.25 20.57
CA ALA A 79 27.64 -17.71 20.49
C ALA A 79 28.80 -18.22 21.38
N ASP A 80 29.35 -17.38 22.27
CA ASP A 80 30.33 -17.76 23.28
C ASP A 80 29.75 -17.53 24.69
N ALA A 81 28.74 -18.32 25.04
CA ALA A 81 28.46 -18.63 26.44
C ALA A 81 29.02 -20.03 26.71
N GLU A 82 30.31 -20.10 27.05
CA GLU A 82 30.93 -21.34 27.50
C GLU A 82 30.21 -21.87 28.76
N PRO A 83 29.85 -23.15 28.81
CA PRO A 83 29.29 -23.75 30.02
C PRO A 83 30.39 -23.87 31.07
N PHE A 84 30.20 -23.24 32.23
CA PHE A 84 30.87 -23.62 33.47
C PHE A 84 30.05 -24.70 34.20
#